data_AF-A0A5P2UD69-F1
#
_entry.id   AF-A0A5P2UD69-F1
#
_cell.length_a   1.000
_cell.length_b   1.000
_cell.length_c   1.000
_cell.angle_alpha   90.00
_cell.angle_beta   90.00
_cell.angle_gamma   90.00
#
_symmetry.space_group_name_H-M   'P 1'
#
loop_
_entity.id
_entity.type
_entity.pdbx_description
1 polymer ?
#
loop_
_entity_poly.entity_id
_entity_poly.type
_entity_poly.pdbx_seq_one_letter_code
_entity_poly.pdbx_strand_id
1 'polypeptide(L)'
;MGSGTLLLVLVIVTALAFDFTNGFHDTANAMATSVATGALTPRVAVTVAGVLNLAGAFLSVKVAETISGGIVDDSKISLEMIFAGLSGAVLWNLLTWYLGLPSSSTYALLGGLIGAVWTGAGRAAVNMGEVNEKVLVPALASPVIACVVAVSATRLAYGITRRAARDTSERGYRVGQVGSASLVALAHGTNDAQKTMGVITLALVSAGVLGAGSGPPWWVVLMAGLAISLGTYAGGWRIIRTMGRKLTAIAPAQGFAAETSAATVILASTHLGFALSTTQVCTGSILGAGLGHGRADVRWKVAGRIAVSWVLTLPAAALLGSLSASAADRGGLGVALVATVTAACATLLAVLARRRPVTPDNVNAPPIEEVRSSVPQHQSP
;
A
#
# COMPACT_ATOMS: atom_id res chain seq x y z
N MET A 1 -15.52 -10.46 -30.30
CA MET A 1 -15.49 -9.43 -29.24
C MET A 1 -15.13 -8.11 -29.91
N GLY A 2 -15.89 -7.04 -29.69
CA GLY A 2 -15.53 -5.72 -30.22
C GLY A 2 -14.26 -5.18 -29.56
N SER A 3 -13.53 -4.29 -30.23
CA SER A 3 -12.28 -3.71 -29.71
C SER A 3 -12.45 -3.06 -28.32
N GLY A 4 -13.59 -2.41 -28.06
CA GLY A 4 -13.90 -1.83 -26.74
C GLY A 4 -14.08 -2.87 -25.63
N THR A 5 -14.65 -4.03 -25.93
CA THR A 5 -14.79 -5.14 -24.95
C THR A 5 -13.42 -5.72 -24.58
N LEU A 6 -12.51 -5.87 -25.56
CA LEU A 6 -11.15 -6.35 -25.31
C LEU A 6 -10.37 -5.39 -24.41
N LEU A 7 -10.49 -4.08 -24.67
CA LEU A 7 -9.85 -3.06 -23.85
C LEU A 7 -10.41 -3.03 -22.42
N LEU A 8 -11.73 -3.15 -22.25
CA LEU A 8 -12.34 -3.25 -20.91
C LEU A 8 -11.82 -4.46 -20.13
N VAL A 9 -11.74 -5.64 -20.77
CA VAL A 9 -11.16 -6.83 -20.13
C VAL A 9 -9.70 -6.60 -19.76
N LEU A 10 -8.93 -5.94 -20.62
CA LEU A 10 -7.54 -5.59 -20.34
C LEU A 10 -7.41 -4.64 -19.14
N VAL A 11 -8.28 -3.63 -19.04
CA VAL A 11 -8.36 -2.73 -17.88
C VAL A 11 -8.65 -3.51 -16.60
N ILE A 12 -9.64 -4.40 -16.62
CA ILE A 12 -10.01 -5.22 -15.45
C ILE A 12 -8.82 -6.10 -15.02
N VAL A 13 -8.18 -6.79 -15.96
CA VAL A 13 -7.00 -7.63 -15.67
C VAL A 13 -5.86 -6.80 -15.09
N THR A 14 -5.63 -5.59 -15.62
CA THR A 14 -4.58 -4.70 -15.13
C THR A 14 -4.90 -4.14 -13.75
N ALA A 15 -6.17 -3.83 -13.47
CA ALA A 15 -6.62 -3.40 -12.15
C ALA A 15 -6.46 -4.52 -11.11
N LEU A 16 -6.80 -5.76 -11.45
CA LEU A 16 -6.58 -6.91 -10.58
C LEU A 16 -5.09 -7.21 -10.37
N ALA A 17 -4.27 -7.04 -11.41
CA ALA A 17 -2.81 -7.13 -11.28
C ALA A 17 -2.26 -6.02 -10.36
N PHE A 18 -2.77 -4.79 -10.48
CA PHE A 18 -2.47 -3.71 -9.56
C PHE A 18 -2.83 -4.08 -8.11
N ASP A 19 -4.03 -4.61 -7.88
CA ASP A 19 -4.49 -4.97 -6.53
C ASP A 19 -3.70 -6.12 -5.92
N PHE A 20 -3.34 -7.11 -6.73
CA PHE A 20 -2.40 -8.15 -6.35
C PHE A 20 -1.05 -7.56 -5.97
N THR A 21 -0.53 -6.62 -6.78
CA THR A 21 0.74 -5.96 -6.45
C THR A 21 0.65 -5.14 -5.17
N ASN A 22 -0.49 -4.49 -4.95
CA ASN A 22 -0.76 -3.72 -3.75
C ASN A 22 -0.77 -4.63 -2.52
N GLY A 23 -1.53 -5.72 -2.54
CA GLY A 23 -1.63 -6.65 -1.43
C GLY A 23 -0.28 -7.19 -0.98
N PHE A 24 0.60 -7.53 -1.91
CA PHE A 24 1.94 -8.02 -1.57
C PHE A 24 2.86 -6.88 -1.07
N HIS A 25 2.75 -5.67 -1.63
CA HIS A 25 3.53 -4.49 -1.22
C HIS A 25 3.23 -4.10 0.22
N ASP A 26 1.94 -4.01 0.53
CA ASP A 26 1.39 -3.50 1.79
C ASP A 26 1.25 -4.59 2.87
N THR A 27 1.61 -5.85 2.58
CA THR A 27 1.73 -6.89 3.60
C THR A 27 2.65 -6.46 4.75
N ALA A 28 3.68 -5.67 4.43
CA ALA A 28 4.61 -5.14 5.41
C ALA A 28 3.94 -4.20 6.43
N ASN A 29 2.90 -3.47 6.02
CA ASN A 29 2.23 -2.51 6.89
C ASN A 29 1.45 -3.19 8.03
N ALA A 30 0.86 -4.35 7.73
CA ALA A 30 0.09 -5.12 8.71
C ALA A 30 0.95 -6.09 9.53
N MET A 31 2.01 -6.65 8.93
CA MET A 31 2.69 -7.82 9.51
C MET A 31 4.17 -7.61 9.88
N ALA A 32 4.82 -6.52 9.45
CA ALA A 32 6.25 -6.35 9.75
C ALA A 32 6.52 -6.20 11.26
N THR A 33 5.64 -5.53 11.99
CA THR A 33 5.74 -5.33 13.45
C THR A 33 5.52 -6.63 14.22
N SER A 34 4.48 -7.40 13.89
CA SER A 34 4.16 -8.66 14.56
C SER A 34 5.17 -9.77 14.25
N VAL A 35 5.76 -9.76 13.05
CA VAL A 35 6.87 -10.65 12.69
C VAL A 35 8.17 -10.22 13.38
N ALA A 36 8.46 -8.91 13.46
CA ALA A 36 9.68 -8.42 14.08
C ALA A 36 9.73 -8.65 15.60
N THR A 37 8.60 -8.52 16.30
CA THR A 37 8.48 -8.81 17.74
C THR A 37 8.40 -10.32 18.03
N GLY A 38 8.14 -11.14 17.01
CA GLY A 38 7.91 -12.57 17.12
C GLY A 38 6.55 -12.90 17.76
N ALA A 39 5.56 -12.02 17.64
CA ALA A 39 4.17 -12.31 18.02
C ALA A 39 3.53 -13.30 17.03
N LEU A 40 3.88 -13.20 15.75
CA LEU A 40 3.46 -14.13 14.70
C LEU A 40 4.67 -14.67 13.93
N THR A 41 4.61 -15.94 13.53
CA THR A 41 5.59 -16.47 12.58
C THR A 41 5.28 -15.94 11.18
N PRO A 42 6.29 -15.71 10.31
CA PRO A 42 6.09 -15.08 9.00
C PRO A 42 4.98 -15.70 8.15
N ARG A 43 4.89 -17.04 8.08
CA ARG A 43 3.88 -17.75 7.28
C ARG A 43 2.47 -17.61 7.85
N VAL A 44 2.34 -17.65 9.18
CA VAL A 44 1.03 -17.45 9.84
C VAL A 44 0.58 -16.00 9.64
N ALA A 45 1.50 -15.04 9.78
CA ALA A 45 1.22 -13.62 9.61
C ALA A 45 0.60 -13.32 8.23
N VAL A 46 1.22 -13.77 7.14
CA VAL A 46 0.70 -13.54 5.77
C VAL A 46 -0.59 -14.32 5.48
N THR A 47 -0.79 -15.48 6.11
CA THR A 47 -2.03 -16.27 5.97
C THR A 47 -3.20 -15.56 6.64
N VAL A 48 -3.03 -15.14 7.89
CA VAL A 48 -4.04 -14.36 8.62
C VAL A 48 -4.33 -13.05 7.89
N ALA A 49 -3.29 -12.36 7.42
CA ALA A 49 -3.43 -11.11 6.68
C ALA A 49 -4.23 -11.29 5.38
N GLY A 50 -3.95 -12.34 4.59
CA GLY A 50 -4.69 -12.63 3.36
C GLY A 50 -6.17 -12.88 3.63
N VAL A 51 -6.50 -13.76 4.59
CA VAL A 51 -7.89 -14.07 4.96
C VAL A 51 -8.64 -12.81 5.44
N LEU A 52 -8.01 -11.99 6.28
CA LEU A 52 -8.62 -10.78 6.79
C LEU A 52 -8.70 -9.67 5.74
N ASN A 53 -7.77 -9.60 4.78
CA ASN A 53 -7.90 -8.70 3.65
C ASN A 53 -9.11 -9.07 2.79
N LEU A 54 -9.30 -10.37 2.52
CA LEU A 54 -10.47 -10.85 1.79
C LEU A 54 -11.77 -10.51 2.54
N ALA A 55 -11.82 -10.77 3.85
CA ALA A 55 -12.99 -10.43 4.66
C ALA A 55 -13.25 -8.91 4.68
N GLY A 56 -12.20 -8.11 4.84
CA GLY A 56 -12.26 -6.65 4.86
C GLY A 56 -12.83 -6.06 3.58
N ALA A 57 -12.52 -6.66 2.42
CA ALA A 57 -13.05 -6.23 1.13
C ALA A 57 -14.59 -6.24 1.06
N PHE A 58 -15.27 -7.06 1.88
CA PHE A 58 -16.74 -7.12 1.94
C PHE A 58 -17.37 -6.20 2.99
N LEU A 59 -16.57 -5.49 3.80
CA LEU A 59 -17.10 -4.68 4.90
C LEU A 59 -17.57 -3.29 4.49
N SER A 60 -17.11 -2.76 3.36
CA SER A 60 -17.48 -1.40 2.91
C SER A 60 -17.24 -1.22 1.41
N VAL A 61 -18.00 -0.31 0.80
CA VAL A 61 -17.84 0.14 -0.60
C VAL A 61 -17.72 1.68 -0.73
N LYS A 62 -17.68 2.40 0.40
CA LYS A 62 -17.67 3.87 0.44
C LYS A 62 -16.44 4.52 -0.21
N VAL A 63 -15.26 3.93 -0.05
CA VAL A 63 -14.02 4.40 -0.69
C VAL A 63 -14.09 4.16 -2.20
N ALA A 64 -14.70 3.05 -2.65
CA ALA A 64 -14.84 2.78 -4.07
C ALA A 64 -15.68 3.86 -4.77
N GLU A 65 -16.72 4.35 -4.11
CA GLU A 65 -17.59 5.45 -4.58
C GLU A 65 -16.85 6.79 -4.67
N THR A 66 -15.73 6.97 -3.97
CA THR A 66 -14.97 8.24 -3.92
C THR A 66 -13.66 8.20 -4.72
N ILE A 67 -13.35 7.11 -5.44
CA ILE A 67 -12.09 6.98 -6.19
C ILE A 67 -11.96 7.98 -7.34
N SER A 68 -13.01 8.22 -8.14
CA SER A 68 -12.97 9.33 -9.09
C SER A 68 -13.21 10.64 -8.36
N GLY A 69 -14.20 10.68 -7.45
CA GLY A 69 -14.39 11.71 -6.43
C GLY A 69 -14.38 13.16 -6.92
N GLY A 70 -14.58 13.40 -8.22
CA GLY A 70 -14.38 14.71 -8.86
C GLY A 70 -12.93 15.13 -9.11
N ILE A 71 -11.94 14.27 -8.83
CA ILE A 71 -10.51 14.48 -9.15
C ILE A 71 -10.33 14.57 -10.67
N VAL A 72 -11.04 13.72 -11.39
CA VAL A 72 -11.06 13.68 -12.86
C VAL A 72 -12.49 13.83 -13.37
N ASP A 73 -12.62 14.40 -14.57
CA ASP A 73 -13.91 14.53 -15.25
C ASP A 73 -14.33 13.19 -15.85
N ASP A 74 -15.26 12.50 -15.16
CA ASP A 74 -15.78 11.18 -15.55
C ASP A 74 -16.44 11.17 -16.94
N SER A 75 -16.84 12.33 -17.49
CA SER A 75 -17.39 12.42 -18.84
C SER A 75 -16.33 12.38 -19.95
N LYS A 76 -15.07 12.68 -19.60
CA LYS A 76 -13.95 12.75 -20.54
C LYS A 76 -12.98 11.57 -20.41
N ILE A 77 -13.17 10.72 -19.41
CA ILE A 77 -12.27 9.60 -19.17
C ILE A 77 -12.58 8.43 -20.11
N SER A 78 -11.55 7.92 -20.77
CA SER A 78 -11.65 6.74 -21.64
C SER A 78 -11.00 5.50 -21.01
N LEU A 79 -11.33 4.32 -21.54
CA LEU A 79 -10.71 3.07 -21.11
C LEU A 79 -9.19 3.05 -21.35
N GLU A 80 -8.71 3.69 -22.42
CA GLU A 80 -7.29 3.84 -22.73
C GLU A 80 -6.56 4.64 -21.64
N MET A 81 -7.18 5.73 -21.14
CA MET A 81 -6.62 6.54 -20.06
C MET A 81 -6.58 5.77 -18.74
N ILE A 82 -7.64 5.02 -18.41
CA ILE A 82 -7.67 4.18 -17.21
C ILE A 82 -6.59 3.10 -17.29
N PHE A 83 -6.49 2.42 -18.44
CA PHE A 83 -5.46 1.41 -18.68
C PHE A 83 -4.04 1.97 -18.56
N ALA A 84 -3.79 3.14 -19.16
CA ALA A 84 -2.51 3.83 -19.08
C ALA A 84 -2.14 4.24 -17.64
N GLY A 85 -3.10 4.79 -16.90
CA GLY A 85 -2.89 5.19 -15.50
C GLY A 85 -2.59 3.99 -14.61
N LEU A 86 -3.34 2.90 -14.76
CA LEU A 86 -3.08 1.63 -14.05
C LEU A 86 -1.70 1.05 -14.40
N SER A 87 -1.32 1.07 -15.68
CA SER A 87 0.00 0.60 -16.11
C SER A 87 1.12 1.40 -15.44
N GLY A 88 0.99 2.73 -15.37
CA GLY A 88 1.94 3.59 -14.66
C GLY A 88 2.02 3.28 -13.15
N ALA A 89 0.87 3.06 -12.51
CA ALA A 89 0.80 2.69 -11.10
C ALA A 89 1.45 1.33 -10.81
N VAL A 90 1.16 0.31 -11.63
CA VAL A 90 1.77 -1.04 -11.52
C VAL A 90 3.28 -0.97 -11.68
N LEU A 91 3.77 -0.26 -12.70
CA LEU A 91 5.20 -0.11 -12.95
C LEU A 91 5.92 0.54 -11.77
N TRP A 92 5.33 1.59 -11.19
CA TRP A 92 5.88 2.25 -10.02
C TRP A 92 5.88 1.34 -8.77
N ASN A 93 4.79 0.63 -8.52
CA ASN A 93 4.70 -0.32 -7.41
C ASN A 93 5.74 -1.44 -7.52
N LEU A 94 5.93 -2.01 -8.70
CA LEU A 94 6.93 -3.05 -8.94
C LEU A 94 8.35 -2.52 -8.80
N LEU A 95 8.63 -1.31 -9.29
CA LEU A 95 9.94 -0.67 -9.15
C LEU A 95 10.30 -0.44 -7.68
N THR A 96 9.38 0.17 -6.93
CA THR A 96 9.59 0.46 -5.50
C THR A 96 9.72 -0.82 -4.67
N TRP A 97 8.94 -1.85 -4.99
CA TRP A 97 9.11 -3.19 -4.41
C TRP A 97 10.48 -3.79 -4.69
N TYR A 98 10.95 -3.72 -5.94
CA TYR A 98 12.27 -4.23 -6.31
C TYR A 98 13.37 -3.53 -5.51
N LEU A 99 13.25 -2.22 -5.33
CA LEU A 99 14.16 -1.40 -4.51
C LEU A 99 13.95 -1.59 -2.99
N GLY A 100 12.91 -2.29 -2.57
CA GLY A 100 12.56 -2.51 -1.16
C GLY A 100 12.15 -1.21 -0.44
N LEU A 101 11.61 -0.25 -1.20
CA LEU A 101 11.14 1.05 -0.71
C LEU A 101 9.64 0.97 -0.39
N PRO A 102 9.21 1.26 0.85
CA PRO A 102 7.78 1.34 1.18
C PRO A 102 7.19 2.57 0.49
N SER A 103 6.24 2.36 -0.40
CA SER A 103 5.60 3.38 -1.23
C SER A 103 4.09 3.22 -1.11
N SER A 104 3.36 4.29 -1.40
CA SER A 104 1.91 4.29 -1.28
C SER A 104 1.26 3.90 -2.61
N SER A 105 0.69 2.69 -2.67
CA SER A 105 -0.12 2.27 -3.82
C SER A 105 -1.30 3.20 -4.10
N THR A 106 -1.88 3.83 -3.07
CA THR A 106 -2.93 4.85 -3.24
C THR A 106 -2.45 6.00 -4.13
N TYR A 107 -1.29 6.57 -3.81
CA TYR A 107 -0.77 7.72 -4.56
C TYR A 107 -0.13 7.31 -5.89
N ALA A 108 0.30 6.05 -6.02
CA ALA A 108 0.68 5.50 -7.31
C ALA A 108 -0.53 5.41 -8.25
N LEU A 109 -1.66 4.89 -7.75
CA LEU A 109 -2.91 4.79 -8.51
C LEU A 109 -3.44 6.17 -8.92
N LEU A 110 -3.61 7.06 -7.93
CA LEU A 110 -4.11 8.42 -8.17
C LEU A 110 -3.17 9.21 -9.07
N GLY A 111 -1.85 9.13 -8.83
CA GLY A 111 -0.84 9.75 -9.67
C GLY A 111 -0.94 9.26 -11.11
N GLY A 112 -0.92 7.94 -11.33
CA GLY A 112 -1.04 7.33 -12.66
C GLY A 112 -2.30 7.78 -13.40
N LEU A 113 -3.45 7.77 -12.73
CA LEU A 113 -4.72 8.20 -13.30
C LEU A 113 -4.72 9.70 -13.65
N ILE A 114 -4.27 10.55 -12.72
CA ILE A 114 -4.14 12.01 -12.93
C ILE A 114 -3.25 12.29 -14.14
N GLY A 115 -2.09 11.64 -14.23
CA GLY A 115 -1.16 11.81 -15.34
C GLY A 115 -1.74 11.38 -16.67
N ALA A 116 -2.43 10.24 -16.70
CA ALA A 116 -3.07 9.73 -17.92
C ALA A 116 -4.20 10.65 -18.40
N VAL A 117 -5.08 11.10 -17.51
CA VAL A 117 -6.18 12.02 -17.83
C VAL A 117 -5.66 13.39 -18.25
N TRP A 118 -4.64 13.91 -17.58
CA TRP A 118 -4.03 15.18 -17.96
C TRP A 118 -3.50 15.13 -19.40
N THR A 119 -2.86 14.03 -19.81
CA THR A 119 -2.35 13.85 -21.18
C THR A 119 -3.47 13.63 -22.19
N GLY A 120 -4.41 12.71 -21.91
CA GLY A 120 -5.43 12.31 -22.88
C GLY A 120 -6.62 13.25 -23.01
N ALA A 121 -7.04 13.89 -21.91
CA ALA A 121 -8.21 14.78 -21.86
C ALA A 121 -7.87 16.26 -21.55
N GLY A 122 -6.58 16.55 -21.33
CA GLY A 122 -6.07 17.90 -21.08
C GLY A 122 -6.17 18.34 -19.61
N ARG A 123 -5.50 19.45 -19.29
CA ARG A 123 -5.45 20.02 -17.92
C ARG A 123 -6.82 20.26 -17.29
N ALA A 124 -7.80 20.69 -18.08
CA ALA A 124 -9.13 21.04 -17.59
C ALA A 124 -9.94 19.81 -17.14
N ALA A 125 -9.54 18.59 -17.52
CA ALA A 125 -10.18 17.36 -17.09
C ALA A 125 -9.69 16.88 -15.70
N VAL A 126 -8.71 17.58 -15.10
CA VAL A 126 -8.21 17.30 -13.75
C VAL A 126 -8.55 18.48 -12.84
N ASN A 127 -9.31 18.22 -11.79
CA ASN A 127 -9.66 19.24 -10.81
C ASN A 127 -8.54 19.38 -9.77
N MET A 128 -7.70 20.40 -9.93
CA MET A 128 -6.57 20.65 -9.01
C MET A 128 -7.00 20.98 -7.58
N GLY A 129 -8.20 21.54 -7.38
CA GLY A 129 -8.75 21.77 -6.04
C GLY A 129 -8.99 20.44 -5.33
N GLU A 130 -9.64 19.51 -6.03
CA GLU A 130 -9.90 18.15 -5.51
C GLU A 130 -8.62 17.34 -5.35
N VAL A 131 -7.64 17.47 -6.25
CA VAL A 131 -6.31 16.87 -6.06
C VAL A 131 -5.68 17.39 -4.76
N ASN A 132 -5.77 18.69 -4.49
CA ASN A 132 -5.22 19.25 -3.26
C ASN A 132 -5.95 18.73 -2.01
N GLU A 133 -7.28 18.79 -1.99
CA GLU A 133 -8.10 18.47 -0.82
C GLU A 133 -8.21 16.97 -0.54
N LYS A 134 -8.34 16.14 -1.57
CA LYS A 134 -8.56 14.69 -1.43
C LYS A 134 -7.29 13.86 -1.57
N VAL A 135 -6.21 14.43 -2.14
CA VAL A 135 -4.97 13.68 -2.38
C VAL A 135 -3.79 14.25 -1.59
N LEU A 136 -3.42 15.52 -1.80
CA LEU A 136 -2.20 16.10 -1.22
C LEU A 136 -2.32 16.35 0.29
N VAL A 137 -3.41 16.98 0.74
CA VAL A 137 -3.64 17.26 2.17
C VAL A 137 -3.68 15.95 2.98
N PRO A 138 -4.46 14.92 2.60
CA PRO A 138 -4.44 13.65 3.31
C PRO A 138 -3.09 12.92 3.26
N ALA A 139 -2.32 13.05 2.18
CA ALA A 139 -0.97 12.46 2.07
C ALA A 139 0.02 13.01 3.11
N LEU A 140 -0.13 14.28 3.45
CA LEU A 140 0.72 14.95 4.44
C LEU A 140 0.16 14.81 5.85
N ALA A 141 -1.15 14.94 6.01
CA ALA A 141 -1.80 14.95 7.32
C ALA A 141 -1.90 13.56 7.94
N SER A 142 -2.22 12.52 7.15
CA SER A 142 -2.48 11.18 7.69
C SER A 142 -1.30 10.55 8.45
N PRO A 143 -0.03 10.58 8.01
CA PRO A 143 1.08 10.04 8.80
C PRO A 143 1.31 10.83 10.10
N VAL A 144 1.04 12.15 10.10
CA VAL A 144 1.19 13.01 11.29
C VAL A 144 0.10 12.69 12.31
N ILE A 145 -1.16 12.60 11.87
CA ILE A 145 -2.29 12.23 12.73
C ILE A 145 -2.04 10.83 13.32
N ALA A 146 -1.66 9.87 12.48
CA ALA A 146 -1.35 8.50 12.90
C ALA A 146 -0.20 8.44 13.93
N CYS A 147 0.80 9.31 13.78
CA CYS A 147 1.89 9.46 14.73
C CYS A 147 1.40 10.01 16.07
N VAL A 148 0.62 11.08 16.09
CA VAL A 148 0.08 11.68 17.32
C VAL A 148 -0.83 10.71 18.08
N VAL A 149 -1.70 10.00 17.36
CA VAL A 149 -2.57 8.96 17.94
C VAL A 149 -1.71 7.86 18.57
N ALA A 150 -0.68 7.39 17.86
CA ALA A 150 0.22 6.34 18.38
C ALA A 150 1.09 6.78 19.56
N VAL A 151 1.56 8.04 19.60
CA VAL A 151 2.25 8.60 20.77
C VAL A 151 1.34 8.53 22.00
N SER A 152 0.09 8.96 21.83
CA SER A 152 -0.91 9.00 22.91
C SER A 152 -1.27 7.60 23.38
N ALA A 153 -1.54 6.68 22.44
CA ALA A 153 -1.83 5.28 22.72
C ALA A 153 -0.67 4.58 23.44
N THR A 154 0.57 4.86 23.03
CA THR A 154 1.76 4.28 23.66
C THR A 154 1.93 4.78 25.09
N ARG A 155 1.82 6.09 25.33
CA ARG A 155 1.90 6.65 26.68
C ARG A 155 0.81 6.08 27.60
N LEU A 156 -0.40 5.91 27.08
CA LEU A 156 -1.49 5.30 27.81
C LEU A 156 -1.21 3.83 28.15
N ALA A 157 -0.77 3.04 27.16
CA ALA A 157 -0.44 1.63 27.33
C ALA A 157 0.61 1.43 28.43
N TYR A 158 1.74 2.13 28.34
CA TYR A 158 2.80 2.06 29.36
C TYR A 158 2.36 2.65 30.71
N GLY A 159 1.49 3.66 30.72
CA GLY A 159 0.92 4.23 31.94
C GLY A 159 0.06 3.22 32.72
N ILE A 160 -0.82 2.49 32.00
CA ILE A 160 -1.70 1.47 32.57
C ILE A 160 -0.88 0.28 33.09
N THR A 161 0.11 -0.20 32.33
CA THR A 161 0.90 -1.38 32.70
C THR A 161 2.10 -1.07 33.58
N ARG A 162 2.30 0.17 34.03
CA ARG A 162 3.45 0.58 34.86
C ARG A 162 3.62 -0.21 36.15
N ARG A 163 2.52 -0.73 36.70
CA ARG A 163 2.51 -1.53 37.95
C ARG A 163 2.48 -3.05 37.72
N ALA A 164 2.36 -3.49 36.47
CA ALA A 164 2.32 -4.92 36.15
C ALA A 164 3.72 -5.54 36.16
N ALA A 165 3.80 -6.82 36.50
CA ALA A 165 5.03 -7.60 36.29
C ALA A 165 5.41 -7.58 34.80
N ARG A 166 6.70 -7.35 34.50
CA ARG A 166 7.19 -7.18 33.13
C ARG A 166 6.83 -8.36 32.24
N ASP A 167 7.06 -9.59 32.70
CA ASP A 167 6.80 -10.80 31.93
C ASP A 167 5.32 -10.99 31.62
N THR A 168 4.45 -10.73 32.60
CA THR A 168 2.99 -10.78 32.41
C THR A 168 2.53 -9.73 31.40
N SER A 169 3.07 -8.51 31.50
CA SER A 169 2.76 -7.43 30.58
C SER A 169 3.23 -7.73 29.16
N GLU A 170 4.45 -8.22 28.97
CA GLU A 170 4.98 -8.59 27.66
C GLU A 170 4.18 -9.71 27.01
N ARG A 171 3.82 -10.74 27.78
CA ARG A 171 2.99 -11.85 27.27
C ARG A 171 1.61 -11.34 26.85
N GLY A 172 0.99 -10.49 27.67
CA GLY A 172 -0.30 -9.86 27.34
C GLY A 172 -0.23 -9.04 26.06
N TYR A 173 0.81 -8.20 25.92
CA TYR A 173 0.99 -7.40 24.70
C TYR A 173 1.31 -8.23 23.47
N ARG A 174 2.06 -9.33 23.58
CA ARG A 174 2.28 -10.25 22.45
C ARG A 174 0.97 -10.85 21.93
N VAL A 175 0.08 -11.27 22.83
CA VAL A 175 -1.26 -11.78 22.46
C VAL A 175 -2.11 -10.66 21.88
N GLY A 176 -2.13 -9.49 22.52
CA GLY A 176 -2.81 -8.31 21.99
C GLY A 176 -2.34 -7.92 20.60
N GLN A 177 -1.04 -8.06 20.33
CA GLN A 177 -0.44 -7.75 19.02
C GLN A 177 -0.95 -8.67 17.91
N VAL A 178 -1.28 -9.92 18.20
CA VAL A 178 -1.94 -10.80 17.22
C VAL A 178 -3.29 -10.21 16.81
N GLY A 179 -4.07 -9.73 17.79
CA GLY A 179 -5.36 -9.08 17.56
C GLY A 179 -5.24 -7.75 16.82
N SER A 180 -4.31 -6.87 17.22
CA SER A 180 -4.14 -5.57 16.56
C SER A 180 -3.57 -5.71 15.15
N ALA A 181 -2.61 -6.60 14.90
CA ALA A 181 -2.11 -6.89 13.55
C ALA A 181 -3.22 -7.46 12.65
N SER A 182 -4.07 -8.33 13.20
CA SER A 182 -5.27 -8.82 12.51
C SER A 182 -6.22 -7.68 12.14
N LEU A 183 -6.45 -6.74 13.06
CA LEU A 183 -7.28 -5.57 12.80
C LEU A 183 -6.68 -4.65 11.73
N VAL A 184 -5.36 -4.47 11.69
CA VAL A 184 -4.68 -3.71 10.61
C VAL A 184 -4.87 -4.41 9.27
N ALA A 185 -4.77 -5.74 9.20
CA ALA A 185 -5.05 -6.47 7.97
C ALA A 185 -6.52 -6.30 7.54
N LEU A 186 -7.46 -6.45 8.45
CA LEU A 186 -8.88 -6.22 8.14
C LEU A 186 -9.13 -4.80 7.62
N ALA A 187 -8.55 -3.79 8.28
CA ALA A 187 -8.63 -2.39 7.89
C ALA A 187 -7.99 -2.13 6.52
N HIS A 188 -6.85 -2.77 6.24
CA HIS A 188 -6.18 -2.72 4.94
C HIS A 188 -7.07 -3.30 3.85
N GLY A 189 -7.62 -4.51 4.00
CA GLY A 189 -8.59 -5.06 3.04
C GLY A 189 -9.81 -4.17 2.83
N THR A 190 -10.32 -3.57 3.91
CA THR A 190 -11.46 -2.66 3.85
C THR A 190 -11.13 -1.39 3.08
N ASN A 191 -9.92 -0.83 3.19
CA ASN A 191 -9.56 0.41 2.48
C ASN A 191 -9.06 0.14 1.05
N ASP A 192 -8.16 -0.82 0.89
CA ASP A 192 -7.34 -0.95 -0.32
C ASP A 192 -8.03 -1.71 -1.44
N ALA A 193 -8.79 -2.76 -1.11
CA ALA A 193 -9.56 -3.50 -2.11
C ALA A 193 -10.57 -2.56 -2.81
N GLN A 194 -11.13 -1.60 -2.05
CA GLN A 194 -12.08 -0.63 -2.57
C GLN A 194 -11.48 0.31 -3.63
N LYS A 195 -10.17 0.56 -3.60
CA LYS A 195 -9.52 1.40 -4.62
C LYS A 195 -9.60 0.73 -6.00
N THR A 196 -9.32 -0.56 -6.03
CA THR A 196 -9.44 -1.37 -7.25
C THR A 196 -10.90 -1.54 -7.66
N MET A 197 -11.81 -1.74 -6.70
CA MET A 197 -13.25 -1.77 -6.99
C MET A 197 -13.72 -0.47 -7.66
N GLY A 198 -13.28 0.68 -7.16
CA GLY A 198 -13.61 2.00 -7.71
C GLY A 198 -13.11 2.17 -9.15
N VAL A 199 -11.86 1.78 -9.43
CA VAL A 199 -11.31 1.88 -10.79
C VAL A 199 -11.98 0.92 -11.78
N ILE A 200 -12.27 -0.32 -11.37
CA ILE A 200 -13.01 -1.25 -12.22
C ILE A 200 -14.42 -0.72 -12.48
N THR A 201 -15.09 -0.17 -11.47
CA THR A 201 -16.42 0.42 -11.61
C THR A 201 -16.39 1.62 -12.55
N LEU A 202 -15.40 2.50 -12.42
CA LEU A 202 -15.17 3.62 -13.34
C LEU A 202 -14.98 3.13 -14.79
N ALA A 203 -14.24 2.05 -15.00
CA ALA A 203 -14.07 1.45 -16.32
C ALA A 203 -15.38 0.88 -16.88
N LEU A 204 -16.18 0.21 -16.05
CA LEU A 204 -17.49 -0.31 -16.45
C LEU A 204 -18.48 0.81 -16.81
N VAL A 205 -18.45 1.93 -16.08
CA VAL A 205 -19.24 3.13 -16.37
C VAL A 205 -18.77 3.78 -17.67
N SER A 206 -17.45 3.97 -17.84
CA SER A 206 -16.86 4.53 -19.07
C SER A 206 -17.16 3.67 -20.31
N ALA A 207 -17.25 2.34 -20.15
CA ALA A 207 -17.64 1.42 -21.22
C ALA A 207 -19.16 1.37 -21.49
N GLY A 208 -19.98 2.10 -20.73
CA GLY A 208 -21.45 2.08 -20.84
C GLY A 208 -22.11 0.77 -20.34
N VAL A 209 -21.38 -0.06 -19.60
CA VAL A 209 -21.89 -1.32 -19.03
C VAL A 209 -22.68 -1.05 -17.74
N LEU A 210 -22.24 -0.06 -16.95
CA LEU A 210 -22.95 0.42 -15.75
C LEU A 210 -23.42 1.87 -15.95
N GLY A 211 -24.52 2.23 -15.31
CA GLY A 211 -24.97 3.62 -15.26
C GLY A 211 -24.09 4.47 -14.36
N ALA A 212 -24.02 5.78 -14.63
CA ALA A 212 -23.30 6.73 -13.78
C ALA A 212 -23.83 6.68 -12.33
N GLY A 213 -22.91 6.75 -11.35
CA GLY A 213 -23.25 6.65 -9.93
C GLY A 213 -23.56 5.25 -9.41
N SER A 214 -23.41 4.21 -10.23
CA SER A 214 -23.53 2.82 -9.77
C SER A 214 -22.38 2.46 -8.82
N GLY A 215 -22.70 1.77 -7.73
CA GLY A 215 -21.69 1.15 -6.87
C GLY A 215 -21.05 -0.10 -7.52
N PRO A 216 -19.94 -0.61 -6.95
CA PRO A 216 -19.26 -1.78 -7.47
C PRO A 216 -20.15 -3.03 -7.41
N PRO A 217 -20.34 -3.76 -8.53
CA PRO A 217 -21.01 -5.05 -8.52
C PRO A 217 -20.33 -6.05 -7.60
N TRP A 218 -21.09 -7.00 -7.04
CA TRP A 218 -20.57 -8.00 -6.10
C TRP A 218 -19.38 -8.80 -6.64
N TRP A 219 -19.34 -9.09 -7.95
CA TRP A 219 -18.23 -9.82 -8.56
C TRP A 219 -16.96 -8.98 -8.60
N VAL A 220 -17.06 -7.66 -8.72
CA VAL A 220 -15.92 -6.73 -8.63
C VAL A 220 -15.35 -6.78 -7.21
N VAL A 221 -16.23 -6.75 -6.21
CA VAL A 221 -15.84 -6.85 -4.79
C VAL A 221 -15.10 -8.17 -4.53
N LEU A 222 -15.64 -9.29 -5.01
CA LEU A 222 -15.01 -10.61 -4.86
C LEU A 222 -13.66 -10.69 -5.57
N MET A 223 -13.57 -10.22 -6.82
CA MET A 223 -12.33 -10.29 -7.60
C MET A 223 -11.22 -9.40 -7.02
N ALA A 224 -11.55 -8.18 -6.59
CA ALA A 224 -10.61 -7.29 -5.89
C ALA A 224 -10.17 -7.91 -4.56
N GLY A 225 -11.12 -8.37 -3.73
CA GLY A 225 -10.84 -9.04 -2.46
C GLY A 225 -9.93 -10.27 -2.62
N LEU A 226 -10.14 -11.09 -3.65
CA LEU A 226 -9.27 -12.22 -3.96
C LEU A 226 -7.88 -11.77 -4.44
N ALA A 227 -7.81 -10.76 -5.32
CA ALA A 227 -6.55 -10.25 -5.84
C ALA A 227 -5.65 -9.70 -4.72
N ILE A 228 -6.17 -8.81 -3.88
CA ILE A 228 -5.41 -8.26 -2.75
C ILE A 228 -5.05 -9.33 -1.73
N SER A 229 -5.95 -10.29 -1.43
CA SER A 229 -5.69 -11.40 -0.51
C SER A 229 -4.57 -12.31 -1.01
N LEU A 230 -4.61 -12.70 -2.29
CA LEU A 230 -3.57 -13.53 -2.91
C LEU A 230 -2.23 -12.80 -2.97
N GLY A 231 -2.25 -11.50 -3.27
CA GLY A 231 -1.07 -10.63 -3.19
C GLY A 231 -0.48 -10.66 -1.79
N THR A 232 -1.31 -10.41 -0.78
CA THR A 232 -0.86 -10.40 0.62
C THR A 232 -0.31 -11.75 1.08
N TYR A 233 -0.91 -12.84 0.64
CA TYR A 233 -0.42 -14.17 0.92
C TYR A 233 0.95 -14.45 0.27
N ALA A 234 1.16 -13.98 -0.97
CA ALA A 234 2.47 -14.05 -1.64
C ALA A 234 3.55 -13.28 -0.86
N GLY A 235 3.14 -12.22 -0.17
CA GLY A 235 3.92 -11.44 0.77
C GLY A 235 4.77 -10.36 0.12
N GLY A 236 5.48 -9.59 0.93
CA GLY A 236 6.28 -8.45 0.47
C GLY A 236 7.68 -8.51 1.02
N TRP A 237 8.33 -9.69 1.02
CA TRP A 237 9.46 -9.98 1.91
C TRP A 237 10.60 -8.95 1.89
N ARG A 238 10.88 -8.35 0.72
CA ARG A 238 11.84 -7.24 0.58
C ARG A 238 11.44 -6.01 1.40
N ILE A 239 10.17 -5.64 1.37
CA ILE A 239 9.59 -4.50 2.09
C ILE A 239 9.40 -4.84 3.55
N ILE A 240 8.93 -6.05 3.87
CA ILE A 240 8.82 -6.55 5.26
C ILE A 240 10.17 -6.44 5.96
N ARG A 241 11.26 -6.86 5.30
CA ARG A 241 12.63 -6.69 5.82
C ARG A 241 13.00 -5.22 6.04
N THR A 242 12.59 -4.31 5.16
CA THR A 242 12.84 -2.87 5.33
C THR A 242 12.04 -2.29 6.50
N MET A 243 10.77 -2.68 6.68
CA MET A 243 9.88 -2.16 7.72
C MET A 243 10.13 -2.74 9.12
N GLY A 244 10.46 -4.02 9.22
CA GLY A 244 10.48 -4.73 10.51
C GLY A 244 11.59 -4.31 11.49
N ARG A 245 12.78 -3.92 11.02
CA ARG A 245 13.93 -3.62 11.91
C ARG A 245 14.67 -2.31 11.64
N LYS A 246 14.34 -1.58 10.56
CA LYS A 246 15.13 -0.40 10.16
C LYS A 246 14.56 0.93 10.66
N LEU A 247 13.31 1.00 11.11
CA LEU A 247 12.68 2.26 11.51
C LEU A 247 12.90 2.59 12.99
N THR A 248 12.53 1.66 13.88
CA THR A 248 12.73 1.79 15.32
C THR A 248 12.76 0.41 15.99
N ALA A 249 13.38 0.30 17.16
CA ALA A 249 13.30 -0.92 17.96
C ALA A 249 11.91 -0.97 18.62
N ILE A 250 11.05 -1.90 18.18
CA ILE A 250 9.66 -2.00 18.63
C ILE A 250 9.55 -3.15 19.62
N ALA A 251 9.17 -2.84 20.86
CA ALA A 251 8.70 -3.82 21.84
C ALA A 251 7.22 -4.19 21.58
N PRO A 252 6.73 -5.36 22.06
CA PRO A 252 5.34 -5.78 21.84
C PRO A 252 4.27 -4.73 22.22
N ALA A 253 4.50 -3.96 23.30
CA ALA A 253 3.59 -2.89 23.71
C ALA A 253 3.51 -1.74 22.69
N GLN A 254 4.65 -1.35 22.11
CA GLN A 254 4.70 -0.35 21.05
C GLN A 254 4.11 -0.89 19.75
N GLY A 255 4.34 -2.16 19.43
CA GLY A 255 3.73 -2.83 18.29
C GLY A 255 2.21 -2.81 18.38
N PHE A 256 1.66 -3.23 19.52
CA PHE A 256 0.24 -3.17 19.82
C PHE A 256 -0.33 -1.75 19.69
N ALA A 257 0.33 -0.76 20.28
CA ALA A 257 -0.10 0.64 20.21
C ALA A 257 -0.06 1.19 18.78
N ALA A 258 1.00 0.89 18.02
CA ALA A 258 1.14 1.32 16.63
C ALA A 258 0.06 0.71 15.74
N GLU A 259 -0.13 -0.61 15.82
CA GLU A 259 -1.11 -1.35 15.01
C GLU A 259 -2.55 -0.92 15.33
N THR A 260 -2.90 -0.80 16.62
CA THR A 260 -4.23 -0.33 17.03
C THR A 260 -4.48 1.10 16.54
N SER A 261 -3.48 1.97 16.62
CA SER A 261 -3.58 3.35 16.13
C SER A 261 -3.75 3.41 14.62
N ALA A 262 -2.95 2.63 13.89
CA ALA A 262 -3.01 2.56 12.44
C ALA A 262 -4.39 2.03 11.99
N ALA A 263 -4.85 0.93 12.56
CA ALA A 263 -6.16 0.36 12.26
C ALA A 263 -7.29 1.37 12.54
N THR A 264 -7.23 2.07 13.67
CA THR A 264 -8.22 3.10 14.02
C THR A 264 -8.26 4.21 12.98
N VAL A 265 -7.10 4.75 12.58
CA VAL A 265 -7.03 5.84 11.58
C VAL A 265 -7.51 5.36 10.20
N ILE A 266 -7.12 4.16 9.77
CA ILE A 266 -7.54 3.58 8.48
C ILE A 266 -9.05 3.32 8.45
N LEU A 267 -9.61 2.71 9.49
CA LEU A 267 -11.04 2.43 9.55
C LEU A 267 -11.86 3.72 9.63
N ALA A 268 -11.44 4.67 10.47
CA ALA A 268 -12.10 5.97 10.58
C ALA A 268 -12.11 6.71 9.23
N SER A 269 -10.98 6.73 8.51
CA SER A 269 -10.94 7.38 7.19
C SER A 269 -11.80 6.66 6.16
N THR A 270 -11.80 5.33 6.19
CA THR A 270 -12.61 4.49 5.30
C THR A 270 -14.10 4.72 5.53
N HIS A 271 -14.52 4.90 6.79
CA HIS A 271 -15.91 5.25 7.12
C HIS A 271 -16.33 6.63 6.61
N LEU A 272 -15.38 7.57 6.54
CA LEU A 272 -15.54 8.90 5.97
C LEU A 272 -15.39 8.92 4.44
N GLY A 273 -15.04 7.79 3.81
CA GLY A 273 -14.84 7.68 2.37
C GLY A 273 -13.50 8.26 1.86
N PHE A 274 -12.53 8.54 2.73
CA PHE A 274 -11.21 9.00 2.30
C PHE A 274 -10.29 7.82 1.96
N ALA A 275 -9.79 7.81 0.73
CA ALA A 275 -8.75 6.88 0.28
C ALA A 275 -7.37 7.29 0.86
N LEU A 276 -7.08 6.87 2.10
CA LEU A 276 -5.78 7.13 2.72
C LEU A 276 -4.72 6.10 2.28
N SER A 277 -3.45 6.49 2.44
CA SER A 277 -2.32 5.57 2.36
C SER A 277 -2.12 4.80 3.66
N THR A 278 -2.41 3.52 3.62
CA THR A 278 -2.07 2.53 4.65
C THR A 278 -0.59 2.53 4.97
N THR A 279 0.29 2.56 3.95
CA THR A 279 1.75 2.67 4.15
C THR A 279 2.15 3.88 4.99
N GLN A 280 1.59 5.06 4.70
CA GLN A 280 1.91 6.28 5.45
C GLN A 280 1.34 6.25 6.86
N VAL A 281 0.09 5.80 7.01
CA VAL A 281 -0.57 5.70 8.32
C VAL A 281 0.17 4.71 9.23
N CYS A 282 0.45 3.50 8.75
CA CYS A 282 1.17 2.49 9.52
C CYS A 282 2.60 2.95 9.87
N THR A 283 3.33 3.55 8.93
CA THR A 283 4.67 4.09 9.21
C THR A 283 4.61 5.23 10.23
N GLY A 284 3.65 6.15 10.10
CA GLY A 284 3.40 7.23 11.04
C GLY A 284 3.12 6.70 12.44
N SER A 285 2.27 5.68 12.57
CA SER A 285 1.98 5.02 13.85
C SER A 285 3.19 4.31 14.45
N ILE A 286 4.03 3.65 13.64
CA ILE A 286 5.27 3.03 14.10
C ILE A 286 6.22 4.09 14.68
N LEU A 287 6.42 5.20 13.96
CA LEU A 287 7.25 6.31 14.43
C LEU A 287 6.68 6.91 15.73
N GLY A 288 5.36 7.14 15.78
CA GLY A 288 4.69 7.66 16.96
C GLY A 288 4.81 6.75 18.19
N ALA A 289 4.70 5.43 18.00
CA ALA A 289 4.89 4.49 19.09
C ALA A 289 6.35 4.44 19.59
N GLY A 290 7.33 4.63 18.69
CA GLY A 290 8.73 4.85 19.07
C GLY A 290 8.91 6.09 19.95
N LEU A 291 8.35 7.23 19.53
CA LEU A 291 8.43 8.51 20.24
C LEU A 291 7.70 8.49 21.59
N GLY A 292 6.58 7.76 21.68
CA GLY A 292 5.75 7.69 22.88
C GLY A 292 6.41 7.01 24.08
N HIS A 293 7.40 6.14 23.87
CA HIS A 293 8.11 5.42 24.93
C HIS A 293 9.20 6.25 25.64
N GLY A 294 9.62 7.40 25.08
CA GLY A 294 10.57 8.32 25.72
C GLY A 294 12.06 7.98 25.54
N ARG A 295 12.42 6.74 25.19
CA ARG A 295 13.76 6.34 24.72
C ARG A 295 13.74 6.10 23.21
N ALA A 296 13.56 7.18 22.46
CA ALA A 296 13.31 7.13 21.02
C ALA A 296 14.54 6.68 20.23
N ASP A 297 14.72 5.37 20.03
CA ASP A 297 15.64 4.80 19.06
C ASP A 297 15.02 4.85 17.64
N VAL A 298 14.64 6.05 17.21
CA VAL A 298 14.08 6.29 15.86
C VAL A 298 15.23 6.56 14.90
N ARG A 299 15.34 5.75 13.85
CA ARG A 299 16.36 5.92 12.81
C ARG A 299 15.90 6.97 11.79
N TRP A 300 16.07 8.26 12.13
CA TRP A 300 15.62 9.40 11.32
C TRP A 300 16.11 9.38 9.86
N LYS A 301 17.32 8.86 9.61
CA LYS A 301 17.84 8.69 8.25
C LYS A 301 16.98 7.75 7.38
N VAL A 302 16.41 6.70 7.99
CA VAL A 302 15.50 5.77 7.31
C VAL A 302 14.13 6.41 7.12
N ALA A 303 13.60 7.07 8.16
CA ALA A 303 12.33 7.80 8.08
C ALA A 303 12.35 8.88 6.97
N GLY A 304 13.42 9.66 6.88
CA GLY A 304 13.60 10.67 5.83
C GLY A 304 13.64 10.06 4.42
N ARG A 305 14.32 8.93 4.24
CA ARG A 305 14.34 8.21 2.95
C ARG A 305 12.94 7.75 2.53
N ILE A 306 12.14 7.31 3.49
CA ILE A 306 10.75 6.87 3.26
C ILE A 306 9.88 8.09 2.91
N ALA A 307 10.00 9.20 3.64
CA ALA A 307 9.26 10.42 3.34
C ALA A 307 9.56 10.95 1.92
N VAL A 308 10.82 10.90 1.47
CA VAL A 308 11.19 11.23 0.07
C VAL A 308 10.46 10.32 -0.91
N SER A 309 10.40 9.02 -0.64
CA SER A 309 9.68 8.08 -1.52
C SER A 309 8.19 8.41 -1.61
N TRP A 310 7.56 8.89 -0.52
CA TRP A 310 6.15 9.29 -0.53
C TRP A 310 5.90 10.51 -1.41
N VAL A 311 6.74 11.55 -1.27
CA VAL A 311 6.64 12.77 -2.10
C VAL A 311 6.86 12.45 -3.57
N LEU A 312 7.78 11.53 -3.88
CA LEU A 312 8.07 11.14 -5.27
C LEU A 312 7.03 10.21 -5.89
N THR A 313 6.23 9.50 -5.09
CA THR A 313 5.32 8.45 -5.59
C THR A 313 4.28 9.02 -6.56
N LEU A 314 3.57 10.08 -6.16
CA LEU A 314 2.53 10.69 -6.98
C LEU A 314 3.07 11.26 -8.31
N PRO A 315 4.12 12.12 -8.33
CA PRO A 315 4.64 12.67 -9.59
C PRO A 315 5.29 11.61 -10.47
N ALA A 316 5.98 10.60 -9.90
CA ALA A 316 6.59 9.56 -10.70
C ALA A 316 5.55 8.64 -11.35
N ALA A 317 4.50 8.26 -10.61
CA ALA A 317 3.40 7.49 -11.18
C ALA A 317 2.61 8.30 -12.21
N ALA A 318 2.40 9.60 -11.97
CA ALA A 318 1.79 10.49 -12.95
C ALA A 318 2.60 10.57 -14.25
N LEU A 319 3.93 10.68 -14.16
CA LEU A 319 4.79 10.66 -15.34
C LEU A 319 4.66 9.35 -16.11
N LEU A 320 4.68 8.20 -15.42
CA LEU A 320 4.52 6.89 -16.08
C LEU A 320 3.12 6.72 -16.69
N GLY A 321 2.08 7.24 -16.03
CA GLY A 321 0.71 7.28 -16.54
C GLY A 321 0.58 8.15 -17.79
N SER A 322 1.15 9.36 -17.77
CA SER A 322 1.20 10.27 -18.92
C SER A 322 1.94 9.66 -20.11
N LEU A 323 3.10 9.03 -19.87
CA LEU A 323 3.87 8.36 -20.92
C LEU A 323 3.05 7.21 -21.53
N SER A 324 2.40 6.40 -20.69
CA SER A 324 1.54 5.31 -21.13
C SER A 324 0.35 5.83 -21.93
N ALA A 325 -0.28 6.94 -21.52
CA ALA A 325 -1.41 7.54 -22.20
C ALA A 325 -1.00 8.08 -23.58
N SER A 326 0.14 8.78 -23.67
CA SER A 326 0.66 9.30 -24.94
C SER A 326 0.93 8.21 -26.00
N ALA A 327 1.18 6.98 -25.56
CA ALA A 327 1.28 5.82 -26.43
C ALA A 327 -0.11 5.24 -26.73
N ALA A 328 -0.94 5.03 -25.71
CA ALA A 328 -2.29 4.44 -25.83
C ALA A 328 -3.23 5.25 -26.74
N ASP A 329 -3.10 6.58 -26.76
CA ASP A 329 -3.88 7.49 -27.62
C ASP A 329 -3.65 7.26 -29.13
N ARG A 330 -2.61 6.49 -29.50
CA ARG A 330 -2.34 6.08 -30.89
C ARG A 330 -3.19 4.89 -31.36
N GLY A 331 -4.22 4.53 -30.60
CA GLY A 331 -5.14 3.43 -30.89
C GLY A 331 -4.60 2.06 -30.46
N GLY A 332 -5.13 0.99 -31.04
CA GLY A 332 -4.88 -0.40 -30.58
C GLY A 332 -3.41 -0.81 -30.54
N LEU A 333 -2.57 -0.32 -31.47
CA LEU A 333 -1.12 -0.57 -31.44
C LEU A 333 -0.43 0.09 -30.24
N GLY A 334 -0.90 1.29 -29.87
CA GLY A 334 -0.46 2.02 -28.70
C GLY A 334 -0.77 1.26 -27.41
N VAL A 335 -2.02 0.80 -27.28
CA VAL A 335 -2.46 -0.05 -26.16
C VAL A 335 -1.62 -1.33 -26.08
N ALA A 336 -1.42 -2.02 -27.21
CA ALA A 336 -0.61 -3.24 -27.25
C ALA A 336 0.85 -2.99 -26.83
N LEU A 337 1.43 -1.86 -27.23
CA LEU A 337 2.77 -1.44 -26.82
C LEU A 337 2.83 -1.24 -25.30
N VAL A 338 1.89 -0.49 -24.72
CA VAL A 338 1.83 -0.26 -23.26
C VAL A 338 1.66 -1.56 -22.49
N ALA A 339 0.79 -2.47 -22.95
CA ALA A 339 0.60 -3.78 -22.35
C ALA A 339 1.90 -4.61 -22.37
N THR A 340 2.57 -4.62 -23.52
CA THR A 340 3.82 -5.38 -23.71
C THR A 340 4.95 -4.82 -22.87
N VAL A 341 5.14 -3.50 -22.83
CA VAL A 341 6.15 -2.84 -22.01
C VAL A 341 5.89 -3.09 -20.53
N THR A 342 4.63 -2.96 -20.08
CA THR A 342 4.26 -3.23 -18.69
C THR A 342 4.57 -4.67 -18.29
N ALA A 343 4.17 -5.64 -19.11
CA ALA A 343 4.44 -7.06 -18.87
C ALA A 343 5.95 -7.39 -18.91
N ALA A 344 6.69 -6.80 -19.85
CA ALA A 344 8.13 -7.00 -19.97
C ALA A 344 8.89 -6.43 -18.76
N CYS A 345 8.57 -5.22 -18.33
CA CYS A 345 9.13 -4.60 -17.13
C CYS A 345 8.79 -5.40 -15.87
N ALA A 346 7.54 -5.84 -15.72
CA ALA A 346 7.13 -6.68 -14.59
C ALA A 346 7.91 -8.00 -14.54
N THR A 347 8.06 -8.66 -15.69
CA THR A 347 8.83 -9.90 -15.83
C THR A 347 10.31 -9.68 -15.53
N LEU A 348 10.90 -8.61 -16.08
CA LEU A 348 12.29 -8.24 -15.83
C LEU A 348 12.54 -8.02 -14.34
N LEU A 349 11.71 -7.22 -13.67
CA LEU A 349 11.84 -6.94 -12.24
C LEU A 349 11.67 -8.21 -11.41
N ALA A 350 10.73 -9.10 -11.76
CA ALA A 350 10.56 -10.38 -11.11
C ALA A 350 11.80 -11.29 -11.28
N VAL A 351 12.37 -11.35 -12.48
CA VAL A 351 13.60 -12.13 -12.76
C VAL A 351 14.80 -11.55 -12.00
N LEU A 352 14.97 -10.22 -12.01
CA LEU A 352 16.03 -9.55 -11.26
C LEU A 352 15.85 -9.75 -9.75
N ALA A 353 14.61 -9.77 -9.26
CA ALA A 353 14.33 -10.02 -7.86
C ALA A 353 14.77 -11.42 -7.40
N ARG A 354 14.68 -12.43 -8.29
CA ARG A 354 15.14 -13.81 -8.02
C ARG A 354 16.66 -13.92 -7.85
N ARG A 355 17.45 -12.97 -8.38
CA ARG A 355 18.92 -12.97 -8.22
C ARG A 355 19.38 -12.69 -6.78
N ARG A 356 18.55 -12.02 -5.98
CA ARG A 356 18.78 -11.74 -4.56
C ARG A 356 17.51 -12.05 -3.77
N PRO A 357 17.20 -13.33 -3.53
CA PRO A 357 15.92 -13.72 -2.96
C PRO A 357 15.81 -13.30 -1.49
N VAL A 358 14.68 -12.70 -1.15
CA VAL A 358 14.26 -12.45 0.24
C VAL A 358 13.06 -13.35 0.49
N THR A 359 13.19 -14.26 1.45
CA THR A 359 12.24 -15.33 1.75
C THR A 359 11.80 -15.23 3.21
N PRO A 360 10.74 -15.95 3.63
CA PRO A 360 10.34 -16.03 5.04
C PRO A 360 11.49 -16.44 5.97
N ASP A 361 12.40 -17.29 5.49
CA ASP A 361 13.48 -17.85 6.30
C ASP A 361 14.62 -16.85 6.54
N ASN A 362 14.78 -15.86 5.66
CA ASN A 362 15.85 -14.87 5.75
C ASN A 362 15.36 -13.43 5.95
N VAL A 363 14.04 -13.20 6.08
CA VAL A 363 13.47 -11.84 6.20
C VAL A 363 14.02 -11.09 7.41
N ASN A 364 14.35 -11.81 8.48
CA ASN A 364 14.89 -11.27 9.74
C ASN A 364 16.44 -11.26 9.81
N ALA A 365 17.14 -11.74 8.77
CA ALA A 365 18.60 -11.75 8.77
C ALA A 365 19.18 -10.31 8.68
N PRO A 366 20.28 -10.00 9.40
CA PRO A 366 20.95 -8.71 9.28
C PRO A 366 21.46 -8.48 7.85
N PRO A 367 21.56 -7.21 7.37
CA PRO A 367 22.12 -6.90 6.07
C PRO A 367 23.55 -7.46 5.93
N ILE A 368 23.91 -7.97 4.75
CA ILE A 368 25.24 -8.54 4.48
C ILE A 368 26.38 -7.55 4.80
N GLU A 369 26.13 -6.24 4.71
CA GLU A 369 27.08 -5.18 5.08
C GLU A 369 27.38 -5.13 6.60
N GLU A 370 26.43 -5.45 7.47
CA GLU A 370 26.68 -5.50 8.93
C GLU A 370 27.55 -6.69 9.33
N VAL A 371 27.48 -7.81 8.58
CA VAL A 371 28.32 -9.00 8.80
C VAL A 371 29.79 -8.73 8.50
N ARG A 372 30.10 -7.86 7.53
CA ARG A 372 31.49 -7.47 7.21
C ARG A 372 32.11 -6.56 8.27
N SER A 373 31.30 -5.77 8.98
CA SER A 373 31.78 -4.93 10.09
C SER A 373 31.90 -5.66 11.43
N SER A 374 31.32 -6.85 11.56
CA SER A 374 31.30 -7.63 12.82
C SER A 374 32.35 -8.74 12.89
N VAL A 375 33.18 -8.93 11.86
CA VAL A 375 34.34 -9.81 11.96
C VAL A 375 35.45 -9.01 12.66
N PRO A 376 35.85 -9.35 13.90
CA PRO A 376 37.00 -8.72 14.51
C PRO A 376 38.20 -8.97 13.58
N GLN A 377 38.86 -7.90 13.15
CA GLN A 377 40.16 -8.01 12.51
C GLN A 377 41.08 -8.69 13.51
N HIS A 378 41.28 -10.00 13.36
CA HIS A 378 42.29 -10.72 14.10
C HIS A 378 43.62 -10.04 13.78
N GLN A 379 44.17 -9.37 14.80
CA GLN A 379 45.57 -8.99 14.82
C GLN A 379 46.37 -10.26 14.54
N SER A 380 47.02 -10.28 13.38
CA SER A 380 48.00 -11.29 13.03
C SER A 380 49.31 -10.92 13.74
N PRO A 381 50.07 -11.91 14.23
CA PRO A 381 51.15 -11.75 15.20
C PRO A 381 52.34 -10.91 14.71
#